data_AF-A0A2N1XP95-F1
#
_entry.id   AF-A0A2N1XP95-F1
#
_cell.length_a   1.000
_cell.length_b   1.000
_cell.length_c   1.000
_cell.angle_alpha   90.00
_cell.angle_beta   90.00
_cell.angle_gamma   90.00
#
_symmetry.space_group_name_H-M   'P 1'
#
loop_
_entity.id
_entity.type
_entity.pdbx_description
1 polymer ?
#
loop_
_entity_poly.entity_id
_entity_poly.type
_entity_poly.pdbx_seq_one_letter_code
_entity_poly.pdbx_strand_id
1 'polypeptide(L)'
;MKSGQLQINELTTILNQHFQWNKARMACFVGMLIALMGVGTVNLAELARAFPSRAQILSRYRRMQRFFSGHWIDNNDVARFVMKLFGFTTDYYLSLNRTNWKWAKSTSTCWFWRSFIAAQPFPCIGCR
;
A
#
# COMPACT_ATOMS: atom_id res chain seq x y z
N MET A 1 12.69 13.69 19.92
CA MET A 1 11.68 12.67 19.58
C MET A 1 10.30 13.20 19.15
N LYS A 2 10.06 14.54 19.08
CA LYS A 2 8.74 15.09 18.75
C LYS A 2 8.43 15.17 17.24
N SER A 3 9.40 15.42 16.35
CA SER A 3 9.13 15.55 14.91
C SER A 3 8.58 14.29 14.24
N GLY A 4 9.12 13.10 14.56
CA GLY A 4 8.68 11.85 13.92
C GLY A 4 7.23 11.45 14.25
N GLN A 5 6.71 11.83 15.43
CA GLN A 5 5.31 11.58 15.79
C GLN A 5 4.34 12.55 15.10
N LEU A 6 4.76 13.79 14.84
CA LEU A 6 3.95 14.78 14.14
C LEU A 6 3.70 14.35 12.69
N GLN A 7 4.74 13.89 12.00
CA GLN A 7 4.63 13.37 10.62
C GLN A 7 3.71 12.14 10.53
N ILE A 8 3.74 11.25 11.52
CA ILE A 8 2.83 10.08 11.57
C ILE A 8 1.37 10.55 11.70
N ASN A 9 1.10 11.57 12.52
CA ASN A 9 -0.25 12.07 12.74
C ASN A 9 -0.81 12.80 11.51
N GLU A 10 0.03 13.56 10.81
CA GLU A 10 -0.33 14.23 9.56
C GLU A 10 -0.68 13.20 8.47
N LEU A 11 0.21 12.23 8.23
CA LEU A 11 -0.01 11.16 7.26
C LEU A 11 -1.26 10.34 7.60
N THR A 12 -1.49 10.07 8.89
CA THR A 12 -2.72 9.42 9.35
C THR A 12 -3.95 10.23 8.99
N THR A 13 -3.91 11.56 9.17
CA THR A 13 -5.03 12.45 8.88
C THR A 13 -5.33 12.48 7.38
N ILE A 14 -4.31 12.65 6.54
CA ILE A 14 -4.44 12.67 5.08
C ILE A 14 -5.03 11.35 4.57
N LEU A 15 -4.44 10.21 4.94
CA LEU A 15 -4.93 8.92 4.47
C LEU A 15 -6.35 8.60 4.99
N ASN A 16 -6.68 9.04 6.20
CA ASN A 16 -8.01 8.79 6.75
C ASN A 16 -9.12 9.62 6.08
N GLN A 17 -8.80 10.73 5.41
CA GLN A 17 -9.75 11.45 4.55
C GLN A 17 -10.21 10.60 3.36
N HIS A 18 -9.37 9.66 2.91
CA HIS A 18 -9.68 8.79 1.77
C HIS A 18 -10.32 7.46 2.19
N PHE A 19 -9.78 6.82 3.24
CA PHE A 19 -10.18 5.46 3.64
C PHE A 19 -11.22 5.43 4.76
N GLN A 20 -11.28 6.46 5.61
CA GLN A 20 -12.22 6.58 6.73
C GLN A 20 -12.22 5.37 7.67
N TRP A 21 -11.06 4.74 7.89
CA TRP A 21 -10.95 3.59 8.78
C TRP A 21 -10.92 3.98 10.26
N ASN A 22 -11.13 3.00 11.13
CA ASN A 22 -10.94 3.18 12.57
C ASN A 22 -9.51 3.65 12.89
N LYS A 23 -9.37 4.57 13.83
CA LYS A 23 -8.09 5.15 14.28
C LYS A 23 -7.00 4.11 14.58
N ALA A 24 -7.34 2.99 15.22
CA ALA A 24 -6.38 1.93 15.53
C ALA A 24 -5.87 1.19 14.29
N ARG A 25 -6.72 1.02 13.28
CA ARG A 25 -6.40 0.42 11.98
C ARG A 25 -5.54 1.37 11.15
N MET A 26 -5.92 2.65 11.08
CA MET A 26 -5.13 3.67 10.40
C MET A 26 -3.73 3.80 10.99
N ALA A 27 -3.60 3.86 12.31
CA ALA A 27 -2.29 3.90 12.96
C ALA A 27 -1.44 2.65 12.66
N CYS A 28 -2.07 1.48 12.52
CA CYS A 28 -1.38 0.25 12.11
C CYS A 28 -0.91 0.35 10.66
N PHE A 29 -1.79 0.78 9.76
CA PHE A 29 -1.50 0.91 8.33
C PHE A 29 -0.38 1.92 8.06
N VAL A 30 -0.47 3.11 8.65
CA VAL A 30 0.56 4.16 8.53
C VAL A 30 1.90 3.68 9.06
N GLY A 31 1.91 2.99 10.20
CA GLY A 31 3.14 2.41 10.75
C GLY A 31 3.75 1.35 9.82
N MET A 32 2.93 0.51 9.17
CA MET A 32 3.39 -0.44 8.16
C MET A 32 3.92 0.25 6.91
N LEU A 33 3.27 1.32 6.45
CA LEU A 33 3.69 2.07 5.28
C LEU A 33 5.07 2.72 5.50
N ILE A 34 5.30 3.31 6.67
CA ILE A 34 6.60 3.88 7.04
C ILE A 34 7.67 2.79 7.11
N ALA A 35 7.36 1.65 7.75
CA ALA A 35 8.29 0.51 7.80
C ALA A 35 8.60 -0.02 6.39
N LEU A 36 7.61 -0.06 5.50
CA LEU A 36 7.77 -0.50 4.11
C LEU A 36 8.68 0.44 3.33
N MET A 37 8.51 1.76 3.48
CA MET A 37 9.40 2.75 2.85
C MET A 37 10.84 2.67 3.37
N GLY A 38 11.03 2.29 4.64
CA GLY A 38 12.35 2.15 5.24
C GLY A 38 13.09 0.86 4.87
N VAL A 39 12.37 -0.28 4.79
CA VAL A 39 13.00 -1.60 4.57
C VAL A 39 12.92 -2.05 3.11
N GLY A 40 11.92 -1.58 2.35
CA GLY A 40 11.74 -1.95 0.93
C GLY A 40 11.28 -3.39 0.69
N THR A 41 10.79 -4.09 1.72
CA THR A 41 10.30 -5.47 1.61
C THR A 41 8.92 -5.62 2.23
N VAL A 42 8.12 -6.53 1.65
CA VAL A 42 6.79 -6.90 2.16
C VAL A 42 6.85 -7.98 3.24
N ASN A 43 8.05 -8.45 3.62
CA ASN A 43 8.19 -9.44 4.69
C ASN A 43 7.74 -8.87 6.04
N LEU A 44 6.65 -9.40 6.59
CA LEU A 44 6.07 -8.95 7.86
C LEU A 44 7.04 -9.02 9.04
N ALA A 45 7.98 -9.97 9.06
CA ALA A 45 8.97 -10.07 10.13
C ALA A 45 9.95 -8.89 10.08
N GLU A 46 10.43 -8.53 8.90
CA GLU A 46 11.31 -7.38 8.70
C GLU A 46 10.56 -6.05 8.94
N LEU A 47 9.32 -5.95 8.47
CA LEU A 47 8.46 -4.80 8.75
C LEU A 47 8.21 -4.62 10.25
N ALA A 48 8.02 -5.71 11.01
CA ALA A 48 7.82 -5.64 12.45
C ALA A 48 9.05 -5.07 13.20
N ARG A 49 10.26 -5.22 12.66
CA ARG A 49 11.48 -4.63 13.22
C ARG A 49 11.51 -3.13 13.03
N ALA A 50 11.18 -2.66 11.83
CA ALA A 50 11.16 -1.24 11.46
C ALA A 50 9.88 -0.47 11.89
N PHE A 51 8.86 -1.18 12.39
CA PHE A 51 7.59 -0.56 12.78
C PHE A 51 7.76 0.46 13.92
N PRO A 52 7.24 1.69 13.78
CA PRO A 52 7.45 2.80 14.72
C PRO A 52 6.60 2.63 15.99
N SER A 53 7.01 1.75 16.89
CA SER A 53 6.36 1.53 18.18
C SER A 53 7.36 1.05 19.24
N ARG A 54 7.09 1.40 20.50
CA ARG A 54 7.86 0.93 21.67
C ARG A 54 7.52 -0.51 22.08
N ALA A 55 6.53 -1.15 21.44
CA ALA A 55 6.12 -2.51 21.75
C ALA A 55 7.17 -3.55 21.33
N GLN A 56 7.14 -4.72 21.97
CA GLN A 56 7.96 -5.87 21.56
C GLN A 56 7.71 -6.25 20.09
N ILE A 57 8.74 -6.73 19.39
CA ILE A 57 8.68 -7.09 17.96
C ILE A 57 7.57 -8.10 17.70
N LEU A 58 7.44 -9.13 18.55
CA LEU A 58 6.38 -10.15 18.45
C LEU A 58 4.97 -9.56 18.58
N SER A 59 4.79 -8.51 19.39
CA SER A 59 3.51 -7.82 19.54
C SER A 59 3.19 -6.97 18.32
N ARG A 60 4.20 -6.33 17.73
CA ARG A 60 4.06 -5.59 16.46
C ARG A 60 3.69 -6.54 15.31
N TYR A 61 4.39 -7.66 15.20
CA TYR A 61 4.11 -8.70 14.21
C TYR A 61 2.67 -9.22 14.32
N ARG A 62 2.23 -9.60 15.52
CA ARG A 62 0.84 -10.03 15.78
C ARG A 62 -0.18 -8.95 15.44
N ARG A 63 0.12 -7.68 15.67
CA ARG A 63 -0.75 -6.57 15.30
C ARG A 63 -0.94 -6.47 13.78
N MET A 64 0.13 -6.64 13.00
CA MET A 64 0.07 -6.67 11.53
C MET A 64 -0.72 -7.88 11.02
N GLN A 65 -0.49 -9.06 11.59
CA GLN A 65 -1.27 -10.26 11.24
C GLN A 65 -2.76 -10.04 11.49
N ARG A 66 -3.12 -9.49 12.65
CA ARG A 66 -4.52 -9.15 12.98
C ARG A 66 -5.13 -8.16 12.00
N PHE A 67 -4.35 -7.16 11.58
CA PHE A 67 -4.78 -6.21 10.56
C PHE A 67 -5.17 -6.94 9.28
N PHE A 68 -4.29 -7.75 8.68
CA PHE A 68 -4.61 -8.45 7.44
C PHE A 68 -5.68 -9.55 7.60
N SER A 69 -5.79 -10.18 8.78
CA SER A 69 -6.83 -11.19 9.03
C SER A 69 -8.23 -10.60 9.23
N GLY A 70 -8.31 -9.39 9.78
CA GLY A 70 -9.56 -8.79 10.26
C GLY A 70 -9.97 -7.53 9.51
N HIS A 71 -9.20 -7.11 8.51
CA HIS A 71 -9.48 -5.92 7.73
C HIS A 71 -9.45 -6.23 6.24
N TRP A 72 -10.63 -6.13 5.63
CA TRP A 72 -10.78 -6.15 4.19
C TRP A 72 -10.52 -4.76 3.62
N ILE A 73 -9.65 -4.69 2.61
CA ILE A 73 -9.34 -3.46 1.89
C ILE A 73 -10.13 -3.51 0.57
N ASP A 74 -11.05 -2.57 0.37
CA ASP A 74 -11.78 -2.49 -0.90
C ASP A 74 -10.86 -1.94 -1.99
N ASN A 75 -10.62 -2.75 -3.03
CA ASN A 75 -9.83 -2.34 -4.19
C ASN A 75 -10.40 -1.09 -4.88
N ASN A 76 -11.70 -0.82 -4.76
CA ASN A 76 -12.30 0.42 -5.25
C ASN A 76 -11.83 1.65 -4.48
N ASP A 77 -11.71 1.54 -3.14
CA ASP A 77 -11.20 2.63 -2.30
C ASP A 77 -9.73 2.89 -2.61
N VAL A 78 -8.95 1.83 -2.76
CA VAL A 78 -7.54 1.93 -3.18
C VAL A 78 -7.45 2.57 -4.56
N ALA A 79 -8.26 2.12 -5.53
CA ALA A 79 -8.26 2.70 -6.87
C ALA A 79 -8.62 4.20 -6.84
N ARG A 80 -9.70 4.58 -6.13
CA ARG A 80 -10.08 5.99 -5.95
C ARG A 80 -8.99 6.81 -5.29
N PHE A 81 -8.34 6.26 -4.26
CA PHE A 81 -7.22 6.91 -3.59
C PHE A 81 -6.08 7.15 -4.57
N VAL A 82 -5.65 6.14 -5.32
CA VAL A 82 -4.53 6.30 -6.24
C VAL A 82 -4.88 7.20 -7.42
N MET A 83 -6.11 7.15 -7.94
CA MET A 83 -6.56 8.09 -8.98
C MET A 83 -6.48 9.55 -8.50
N LYS A 84 -6.94 9.81 -7.27
CA LYS A 84 -6.84 11.13 -6.65
C LYS A 84 -5.39 11.53 -6.38
N LEU A 85 -4.55 10.59 -5.96
CA LEU A 85 -3.14 10.84 -5.67
C LEU A 85 -2.37 11.36 -6.89
N PHE A 86 -2.69 10.84 -8.08
CA PHE A 86 -2.08 11.28 -9.34
C PHE A 86 -2.85 12.40 -10.05
N GLY A 87 -3.93 12.91 -9.46
CA GLY A 87 -4.68 14.04 -10.03
C GLY A 87 -5.42 13.73 -11.33
N PHE A 88 -5.76 12.47 -11.58
CA PHE A 88 -6.53 12.10 -12.78
C PHE A 88 -7.94 12.67 -12.68
N THR A 89 -8.23 13.69 -13.50
CA THR A 89 -9.47 14.49 -13.46
C THR A 89 -10.35 14.27 -14.69
N THR A 90 -9.76 14.08 -15.88
CA THR A 90 -10.44 13.72 -17.14
C THR A 90 -9.46 13.03 -18.10
N ASP A 91 -9.97 12.23 -19.04
CA ASP A 91 -9.27 11.48 -20.11
C ASP A 91 -8.02 10.67 -19.69
N TYR A 92 -8.20 9.36 -19.55
CA TYR A 92 -7.11 8.43 -19.20
C TYR A 92 -7.07 7.25 -20.17
N TYR A 93 -5.86 6.82 -20.50
CA TYR A 93 -5.61 5.62 -21.30
C TYR A 93 -5.51 4.40 -20.38
N LEU A 94 -6.36 3.39 -20.63
CA LEU A 94 -6.33 2.13 -19.90
C LEU A 94 -5.28 1.19 -20.52
N SER A 95 -4.09 1.16 -19.94
CA SER A 95 -3.06 0.18 -20.31
C SER A 95 -3.25 -1.12 -19.53
N LEU A 96 -3.69 -2.18 -20.21
CA LEU A 96 -3.86 -3.52 -19.65
C LEU A 96 -2.62 -4.38 -19.93
N ASN A 97 -1.82 -4.65 -18.90
CA ASN A 97 -0.77 -5.66 -18.99
C ASN A 97 -1.17 -6.92 -18.21
N ARG A 98 -1.10 -8.10 -18.85
CA ARG A 98 -1.35 -9.37 -18.15
C ARG A 98 -0.11 -9.72 -17.33
N THR A 99 -0.24 -9.73 -15.99
CA THR A 99 0.81 -10.24 -15.11
C THR A 99 0.46 -11.67 -14.68
N ASN A 100 1.32 -12.63 -15.00
CA ASN A 100 1.14 -14.03 -14.60
C ASN A 100 1.88 -14.28 -13.29
N TRP A 101 1.14 -14.43 -12.20
CA TRP A 101 1.69 -14.73 -10.88
C TRP A 101 1.71 -16.23 -10.69
N LYS A 102 2.91 -16.82 -10.66
CA LYS A 102 3.09 -18.25 -10.40
C LYS A 102 3.29 -18.47 -8.90
N TRP A 103 2.34 -19.14 -8.26
CA TRP A 103 2.51 -19.65 -6.92
C TRP A 103 2.99 -21.10 -6.99
N ALA A 104 4.27 -21.35 -6.70
CA ALA A 104 4.91 -22.66 -6.81
C ALA A 104 4.82 -23.28 -8.24
N LYS A 105 4.69 -24.61 -8.35
CA LYS A 105 4.73 -25.37 -9.62
C LYS A 105 3.44 -25.34 -10.44
N SER A 106 2.35 -24.77 -9.91
CA SER A 106 1.09 -24.64 -10.65
C SER A 106 0.91 -23.22 -11.15
N THR A 107 0.96 -23.07 -12.47
CA THR A 107 0.54 -21.82 -13.13
C THR A 107 -0.97 -21.80 -13.14
N SER A 108 -1.57 -21.14 -12.15
CA SER A 108 -3.00 -20.82 -12.20
C SER A 108 -3.10 -19.43 -12.82
N THR A 109 -3.50 -19.38 -14.09
CA THR A 109 -3.86 -18.14 -14.78
C THR A 109 -5.09 -17.57 -14.08
N CYS A 110 -4.88 -16.75 -13.06
CA CYS A 110 -5.95 -16.21 -12.25
C CYS A 110 -6.63 -15.05 -13.00
N TRP A 111 -7.88 -15.25 -13.39
CA TRP A 111 -8.81 -14.24 -13.90
C TRP A 111 -9.21 -13.24 -12.80
N PHE A 112 -8.24 -12.50 -12.26
CA PHE A 112 -8.49 -11.52 -11.20
C PHE A 112 -7.92 -10.16 -11.59
N TRP A 113 -8.66 -9.43 -12.42
CA TRP A 113 -8.48 -7.99 -12.58
C TRP A 113 -9.48 -7.28 -11.68
N ARG A 114 -9.03 -6.89 -10.48
CA ARG A 114 -9.63 -5.79 -9.75
C ARG A 114 -8.52 -4.85 -9.28
N SER A 115 -8.11 -4.05 -10.25
CA SER A 115 -7.61 -2.68 -10.11
C SER A 115 -6.17 -2.49 -9.63
N PHE A 116 -5.43 -1.79 -10.51
CA PHE A 116 -4.46 -0.73 -10.22
C PHE A 116 -2.96 -1.03 -10.42
N ILE A 117 -2.26 0.02 -10.93
CA ILE A 117 -0.79 0.28 -11.00
C ILE A 117 -0.13 -0.16 -12.33
N ALA A 118 0.62 0.65 -13.10
CA ALA A 118 1.00 2.08 -13.09
C ALA A 118 1.43 2.50 -14.52
N ALA A 119 1.30 3.78 -14.84
CA ALA A 119 1.84 4.42 -16.05
C ALA A 119 3.21 5.05 -15.76
N GLN A 120 4.12 4.98 -16.73
CA GLN A 120 5.35 5.76 -16.80
C GLN A 120 5.34 6.52 -18.13
N PRO A 121 5.76 7.80 -18.19
CA PRO A 121 6.02 8.48 -19.44
C PRO A 121 7.47 8.22 -19.87
N PHE A 122 7.69 7.42 -20.91
CA PHE A 122 8.92 7.53 -21.69
C PHE A 122 8.62 8.41 -22.91
N PRO A 123 9.33 9.53 -23.12
CA PRO A 123 9.35 10.17 -24.42
C PRO A 123 10.07 9.24 -25.39
N CYS A 124 9.38 8.81 -26.46
CA CYS A 124 10.01 8.19 -27.61
C CYS A 124 10.93 9.23 -28.27
N ILE A 125 12.20 9.25 -27.88
CA ILE A 125 13.25 9.94 -28.63
C ILE A 125 13.69 8.97 -29.73
N GLY A 126 13.32 9.28 -30.97
CA GLY A 126 14.02 8.84 -32.17
C GLY A 126 13.80 7.40 -32.64
N CYS A 127 12.74 7.18 -33.42
CA CYS A 127 12.82 6.26 -34.55
C CYS A 127 12.64 7.09 -35.83
N ARG A 128 13.76 7.48 -36.42
CA ARG A 128 13.91 7.56 -37.86
C ARG A 128 14.95 6.52 -38.24
#